data_AF-A0A2M7SKK3-F1
#
_entry.id   AF-A0A2M7SKK3-F1
#
_cell.length_a   1.000
_cell.length_b   1.000
_cell.length_c   1.000
_cell.angle_alpha   90.00
_cell.angle_beta   90.00
_cell.angle_gamma   90.00
#
_symmetry.space_group_name_H-M   'P 1'
#
loop_
_entity.id
_entity.type
_entity.pdbx_description
1 polymer ?
#
loop_
_entity_poly.entity_id
_entity_poly.type
_entity_poly.pdbx_seq_one_letter_code
_entity_poly.pdbx_strand_id
1 'polypeptide(L)'
;MLVKGGNPKDRLIIALDVDNLRDAKRLVEQLRDYAGVFKVGKQLYTNTGPEILEIIHKNGGKVFLDLKFHDIPHTVAKAGQGAVKLKVFMYNLHALGGFDMMKMAVDFTKAKARELHIPRPVVLAVTLLTSLNEKDIREVGIDYSVDEEVLRLAKLSKRAGVDGVVASPREVKMIRENLGEGFIIVTPGIRPNPEIIDDQKRIMTPKEAILTGSDF
;
A
#
# COMPACT_ATOMS: atom_id res chain seq x y z
N MET A 1 7.29 -0.04 -15.50
CA MET A 1 7.04 1.35 -15.92
C MET A 1 5.55 1.60 -15.72
N LEU A 2 5.10 2.02 -14.53
CA LEU A 2 3.68 1.88 -14.15
C LEU A 2 2.91 3.15 -13.77
N VAL A 3 3.47 4.36 -13.81
CA VAL A 3 2.72 5.50 -13.23
C VAL A 3 2.84 6.86 -13.93
N LYS A 4 3.99 7.22 -14.51
CA LYS A 4 4.10 8.54 -15.16
C LYS A 4 3.50 8.51 -16.59
N GLY A 5 2.36 9.19 -16.76
CA GLY A 5 1.68 9.38 -18.06
C GLY A 5 0.44 8.52 -18.32
N GLY A 6 -0.02 7.73 -17.32
CA GLY A 6 -1.24 6.92 -17.43
C GLY A 6 -2.54 7.69 -17.16
N ASN A 7 -3.68 7.04 -17.40
CA ASN A 7 -5.01 7.58 -17.08
C ASN A 7 -5.09 7.89 -15.57
N PRO A 8 -5.54 9.09 -15.13
CA PRO A 8 -5.69 9.44 -13.71
C PRO A 8 -6.47 8.40 -12.90
N LYS A 9 -7.45 7.73 -13.54
CA LYS A 9 -8.21 6.61 -12.98
C LYS A 9 -7.32 5.48 -12.44
N ASP A 10 -6.22 5.18 -13.12
CA ASP A 10 -5.31 4.09 -12.74
C ASP A 10 -4.40 4.44 -11.54
N ARG A 11 -4.35 5.72 -11.16
CA ARG A 11 -3.58 6.20 -10.00
C ARG A 11 -4.44 6.33 -8.75
N LEU A 12 -5.75 6.46 -8.91
CA LEU A 12 -6.67 6.57 -7.78
C LEU A 12 -6.96 5.19 -7.17
N ILE A 13 -6.64 5.03 -5.89
CA ILE A 13 -7.00 3.87 -5.09
C ILE A 13 -8.20 4.21 -4.20
N ILE A 14 -9.32 3.51 -4.39
CA ILE A 14 -10.50 3.68 -3.54
C ILE A 14 -10.48 2.69 -2.38
N ALA A 15 -10.52 3.21 -1.16
CA ALA A 15 -10.66 2.42 0.05
C ALA A 15 -12.09 1.87 0.19
N LEU A 16 -12.23 0.53 0.24
CA LEU A 16 -13.49 -0.13 0.56
C LEU A 16 -13.58 -0.35 2.07
N ASP A 17 -13.75 0.73 2.82
CA ASP A 17 -13.83 0.72 4.28
C ASP A 17 -15.28 0.52 4.73
N VAL A 18 -15.83 -0.65 4.38
CA VAL A 18 -17.17 -1.12 4.76
C VAL A 18 -17.07 -2.53 5.36
N ASP A 19 -18.10 -2.97 6.09
CA ASP A 19 -18.04 -4.20 6.88
C ASP A 19 -18.56 -5.46 6.14
N ASN A 20 -19.28 -5.31 5.02
CA ASN A 20 -19.96 -6.41 4.35
C ASN A 20 -19.84 -6.40 2.81
N LEU A 21 -20.04 -7.56 2.19
CA LEU A 21 -19.95 -7.76 0.74
C LEU A 21 -20.95 -6.93 -0.06
N ARG A 22 -22.17 -6.75 0.45
CA ARG A 22 -23.23 -6.03 -0.26
C ARG A 22 -22.86 -4.57 -0.49
N ASP A 23 -22.41 -3.90 0.56
CA ASP A 23 -21.97 -2.51 0.48
C ASP A 23 -20.70 -2.35 -0.35
N ALA A 24 -19.75 -3.27 -0.18
CA ALA A 24 -18.52 -3.25 -0.96
C ALA A 24 -18.80 -3.44 -2.46
N LYS A 25 -19.68 -4.38 -2.83
CA LYS A 25 -20.13 -4.60 -4.20
C LYS A 25 -20.77 -3.34 -4.80
N ARG A 26 -21.67 -2.70 -4.05
CA ARG A 26 -22.31 -1.45 -4.47
C ARG A 26 -21.29 -0.37 -4.78
N LEU A 27 -20.29 -0.18 -3.93
CA LEU A 27 -19.23 0.82 -4.14
C LEU A 27 -18.37 0.48 -5.37
N VAL A 28 -18.00 -0.79 -5.56
CA VAL A 28 -17.25 -1.24 -6.73
C VAL A 28 -18.02 -0.95 -8.01
N GLU A 29 -19.31 -1.32 -8.08
CA GLU A 29 -20.15 -1.09 -9.26
C GLU A 29 -20.31 0.40 -9.59
N GLN A 30 -20.46 1.25 -8.58
CA GLN A 30 -20.62 2.70 -8.75
C GLN A 30 -19.32 3.40 -9.18
N LEU A 31 -18.16 2.92 -8.70
CA LEU A 31 -16.89 3.63 -8.83
C LEU A 31 -15.94 3.03 -9.87
N ARG A 32 -16.26 1.86 -10.45
CA ARG A 32 -15.40 1.15 -11.42
C ARG A 32 -15.01 1.99 -12.64
N ASP A 33 -15.82 2.98 -13.02
CA ASP A 33 -15.53 3.84 -14.15
C ASP A 33 -14.58 4.99 -13.80
N TYR A 34 -14.42 5.29 -12.51
CA TYR A 34 -13.61 6.41 -11.99
C TYR A 34 -12.31 5.97 -11.31
N ALA A 35 -12.24 4.73 -10.81
CA ALA A 35 -11.05 4.17 -10.17
C ALA A 35 -10.64 2.82 -10.78
N GLY A 36 -9.35 2.66 -11.04
CA GLY A 36 -8.77 1.42 -11.55
C GLY A 36 -8.40 0.43 -10.44
N VAL A 37 -8.23 0.90 -9.21
CA VAL A 37 -7.76 0.10 -8.07
C VAL A 37 -8.67 0.29 -6.86
N PHE A 38 -9.02 -0.82 -6.20
CA PHE A 38 -9.77 -0.85 -4.95
C PHE A 38 -8.90 -1.45 -3.84
N LYS A 39 -8.81 -0.75 -2.70
CA LYS A 39 -8.11 -1.20 -1.51
C LYS A 39 -9.06 -1.98 -0.61
N VAL A 40 -8.70 -3.22 -0.34
CA VAL A 40 -9.37 -4.09 0.63
C VAL A 40 -8.49 -4.13 1.88
N GLY A 41 -8.98 -3.48 2.95
CA GLY A 41 -8.30 -3.44 4.25
C GLY A 41 -8.68 -4.60 5.17
N LYS A 42 -8.08 -4.61 6.36
CA LYS A 42 -8.29 -5.64 7.39
C LYS A 42 -9.76 -5.87 7.75
N GLN A 43 -10.55 -4.81 7.92
CA GLN A 43 -11.97 -4.92 8.30
C GLN A 43 -12.75 -5.75 7.29
N LEU A 44 -12.78 -5.30 6.04
CA LEU A 44 -13.53 -5.97 4.99
C LEU A 44 -13.00 -7.38 4.70
N TYR A 45 -11.68 -7.56 4.64
CA TYR A 45 -11.08 -8.87 4.37
C TYR A 45 -11.34 -9.88 5.49
N THR A 46 -11.30 -9.45 6.75
CA THR A 46 -11.57 -10.36 7.88
C THR A 46 -13.03 -10.82 7.88
N ASN A 47 -13.96 -9.96 7.49
CA ASN A 47 -15.38 -10.27 7.47
C ASN A 47 -15.80 -11.12 6.27
N THR A 48 -15.12 -10.97 5.14
CA THR A 48 -15.59 -11.50 3.84
C THR A 48 -14.61 -12.46 3.17
N GLY A 49 -13.37 -12.53 3.66
CA GLY A 49 -12.33 -13.35 3.08
C GLY A 49 -12.02 -12.97 1.63
N PRO A 50 -11.64 -13.94 0.77
CA PRO A 50 -11.29 -13.67 -0.62
C PRO A 50 -12.49 -13.36 -1.53
N GLU A 51 -13.74 -13.56 -1.09
CA GLU A 51 -14.93 -13.36 -1.95
C GLU A 51 -15.03 -11.91 -2.48
N ILE A 52 -14.64 -10.92 -1.65
CA ILE A 52 -14.62 -9.51 -2.09
C ILE A 52 -13.66 -9.28 -3.27
N LEU A 53 -12.53 -9.99 -3.32
CA LEU A 53 -11.58 -9.86 -4.44
C LEU A 53 -12.21 -10.35 -5.75
N GLU A 54 -13.02 -11.41 -5.70
CA GLU A 54 -13.73 -11.89 -6.88
C GLU A 54 -14.71 -10.86 -7.42
N ILE A 55 -15.42 -10.15 -6.54
CA ILE A 55 -16.36 -9.08 -6.91
C ILE A 55 -15.62 -7.94 -7.63
N ILE A 56 -14.47 -7.53 -7.10
CA ILE A 56 -13.64 -6.49 -7.71
C ILE A 56 -13.15 -6.93 -9.09
N HIS A 57 -12.61 -8.15 -9.21
CA HIS A 57 -12.11 -8.67 -10.49
C HIS A 57 -13.23 -8.85 -11.53
N LYS A 58 -14.40 -9.35 -11.14
CA LYS A 58 -15.58 -9.49 -12.04
C LYS A 58 -16.04 -8.15 -12.60
N ASN A 59 -15.77 -7.05 -11.88
CA ASN A 59 -16.06 -5.68 -12.32
C ASN A 59 -14.87 -4.99 -13.01
N GLY A 60 -13.80 -5.72 -13.34
CA GLY A 60 -12.63 -5.20 -14.04
C GLY A 60 -11.67 -4.36 -13.18
N GLY A 61 -11.90 -4.31 -11.86
CA GLY A 61 -11.04 -3.58 -10.92
C GLY A 61 -9.78 -4.36 -10.56
N LYS A 62 -8.74 -3.63 -10.18
CA LYS A 62 -7.50 -4.16 -9.59
C LYS A 62 -7.59 -4.10 -8.05
N VAL A 63 -6.92 -5.02 -7.37
CA VAL A 63 -6.96 -5.09 -5.90
C VAL A 63 -5.64 -4.61 -5.29
N PHE A 64 -5.72 -3.66 -4.36
CA PHE A 64 -4.71 -3.45 -3.32
C PHE A 64 -5.13 -4.20 -2.05
N LEU A 65 -4.43 -5.29 -1.72
CA LEU A 65 -4.63 -6.04 -0.49
C LEU A 65 -3.82 -5.40 0.66
N ASP A 66 -4.48 -4.53 1.44
CA ASP A 66 -3.88 -3.74 2.50
C ASP A 66 -4.00 -4.42 3.88
N LEU A 67 -3.32 -5.55 4.03
CA LEU A 67 -3.31 -6.34 5.26
C LEU A 67 -2.09 -6.07 6.15
N LYS A 68 -1.10 -5.36 5.64
CA LYS A 68 0.12 -4.96 6.34
C LYS A 68 0.79 -6.14 7.05
N PHE A 69 1.13 -7.18 6.29
CA PHE A 69 1.73 -8.40 6.84
C PHE A 69 2.97 -8.09 7.69
N HIS A 70 3.02 -8.66 8.89
CA HIS A 70 4.10 -8.44 9.85
C HIS A 70 4.18 -9.67 10.78
N ASP A 71 5.19 -10.50 10.56
CA ASP A 71 5.42 -11.77 11.27
C ASP A 71 6.87 -12.22 10.96
N ILE A 72 7.26 -13.41 11.40
CA ILE A 72 8.53 -14.01 11.01
C ILE A 72 8.64 -14.18 9.48
N PRO A 73 9.87 -14.14 8.91
CA PRO A 73 10.09 -14.05 7.46
C PRO A 73 9.30 -15.07 6.63
N HIS A 74 9.29 -16.34 7.04
CA HIS A 74 8.67 -17.40 6.27
C HIS A 74 7.14 -17.33 6.26
N THR A 75 6.52 -16.86 7.35
CA THR A 75 5.07 -16.66 7.43
C THR A 75 4.63 -15.55 6.48
N VAL A 76 5.32 -14.41 6.51
CA VAL A 76 5.04 -13.29 5.60
C VAL A 76 5.31 -13.67 4.14
N ALA A 77 6.35 -14.46 3.87
CA ALA A 77 6.63 -14.94 2.53
C ALA A 77 5.52 -15.85 1.97
N LYS A 78 4.98 -16.76 2.79
CA LYS A 78 3.81 -17.58 2.43
C LYS A 78 2.56 -16.74 2.22
N ALA A 79 2.33 -15.72 3.05
CA ALA A 79 1.22 -14.78 2.86
C ALA A 79 1.35 -14.03 1.52
N GLY A 80 2.57 -13.60 1.14
CA GLY A 80 2.87 -13.03 -0.17
C GLY A 80 2.55 -13.96 -1.33
N GLN A 81 2.88 -15.26 -1.23
CA GLN A 81 2.46 -16.25 -2.22
C GLN A 81 0.92 -16.41 -2.29
N GLY A 82 0.23 -16.30 -1.16
CA GLY A 82 -1.23 -16.24 -1.11
C GLY A 82 -1.78 -15.06 -1.90
N ALA A 83 -1.21 -13.87 -1.70
CA ALA A 83 -1.56 -12.67 -2.46
C ALA A 83 -1.35 -12.86 -3.99
N VAL A 84 -0.27 -13.53 -4.39
CA VAL A 84 -0.03 -13.90 -5.81
C VAL A 84 -1.13 -14.80 -6.35
N LYS A 85 -1.52 -15.86 -5.61
CA LYS A 85 -2.61 -16.78 -6.03
C LYS A 85 -3.95 -16.07 -6.16
N LEU A 86 -4.20 -15.07 -5.31
CA LEU A 86 -5.38 -14.21 -5.36
C LEU A 86 -5.34 -13.17 -6.49
N LYS A 87 -4.25 -13.12 -7.28
CA LYS A 87 -4.06 -12.21 -8.43
C LYS A 87 -4.22 -10.74 -8.07
N VAL A 88 -3.82 -10.35 -6.86
CA VAL A 88 -3.89 -8.94 -6.44
C VAL A 88 -2.92 -8.09 -7.27
N PHE A 89 -3.24 -6.81 -7.45
CA PHE A 89 -2.37 -5.88 -8.15
C PHE A 89 -1.23 -5.40 -7.25
N MET A 90 -1.51 -5.20 -5.96
CA MET A 90 -0.51 -4.85 -4.97
C MET A 90 -0.88 -5.42 -3.60
N TYR A 91 0.11 -5.67 -2.75
CA TYR A 91 -0.07 -5.94 -1.33
C TYR A 91 1.03 -5.25 -0.52
N ASN A 92 0.85 -5.15 0.80
CA ASN A 92 1.85 -4.55 1.66
C ASN A 92 2.24 -5.39 2.89
N LEU A 93 3.38 -5.01 3.44
CA LEU A 93 3.98 -5.52 4.67
C LEU A 93 4.52 -4.35 5.51
N HIS A 94 4.88 -4.58 6.76
CA HIS A 94 5.54 -3.55 7.59
C HIS A 94 7.06 -3.57 7.39
N ALA A 95 7.67 -2.40 7.14
CA ALA A 95 9.14 -2.28 7.08
C ALA A 95 9.81 -2.63 8.43
N LEU A 96 9.10 -2.40 9.54
CA LEU A 96 9.54 -2.74 10.90
C LEU A 96 9.74 -4.25 11.13
N GLY A 97 9.23 -5.12 10.25
CA GLY A 97 9.53 -6.55 10.30
C GLY A 97 10.94 -6.92 9.83
N GLY A 98 11.72 -5.94 9.36
CA GLY A 98 13.15 -6.10 9.10
C GLY A 98 13.51 -6.58 7.69
N PHE A 99 14.81 -6.55 7.40
CA PHE A 99 15.35 -6.83 6.07
C PHE A 99 15.00 -8.24 5.57
N ASP A 100 15.23 -9.27 6.39
CA ASP A 100 15.05 -10.66 5.98
C ASP A 100 13.58 -10.99 5.69
N MET A 101 12.66 -10.46 6.50
CA MET A 101 11.22 -10.62 6.27
C MET A 101 10.80 -10.05 4.92
N MET A 102 11.21 -8.80 4.65
CA MET A 102 10.89 -8.13 3.38
C MET A 102 11.52 -8.83 2.18
N LYS A 103 12.82 -9.15 2.27
CA LYS A 103 13.57 -9.79 1.18
C LYS A 103 12.99 -11.14 0.82
N MET A 104 12.70 -11.98 1.83
CA MET A 104 12.12 -13.31 1.62
C MET A 104 10.72 -13.20 1.01
N ALA A 105 9.89 -12.24 1.47
CA ALA A 105 8.57 -12.02 0.91
C ALA A 105 8.61 -11.63 -0.57
N VAL A 106 9.51 -10.73 -0.95
CA VAL A 106 9.72 -10.32 -2.35
C VAL A 106 10.16 -11.51 -3.20
N ASP A 107 11.12 -12.30 -2.72
CA ASP A 107 11.65 -13.45 -3.47
C ASP A 107 10.58 -14.53 -3.69
N PHE A 108 9.81 -14.87 -2.65
CA PHE A 108 8.74 -15.86 -2.74
C PHE A 108 7.60 -15.40 -3.65
N THR A 109 7.26 -14.11 -3.61
CA THR A 109 6.30 -13.49 -4.52
C THR A 109 6.76 -13.59 -5.97
N LYS A 110 8.04 -13.28 -6.26
CA LYS A 110 8.63 -13.43 -7.60
C LYS A 110 8.61 -14.88 -8.07
N ALA A 111 9.02 -15.82 -7.22
CA ALA A 111 9.07 -17.23 -7.55
C ALA A 111 7.65 -17.79 -7.84
N LYS A 112 6.67 -17.48 -6.99
CA LYS A 112 5.29 -17.97 -7.15
C LYS A 112 4.62 -17.39 -8.40
N ALA A 113 4.85 -16.12 -8.71
CA ALA A 113 4.30 -15.50 -9.91
C ALA A 113 4.88 -16.14 -11.19
N ARG A 114 6.19 -16.43 -11.19
CA ARG A 114 6.86 -17.17 -12.27
C ARG A 114 6.30 -18.58 -12.43
N GLU A 115 6.16 -19.33 -11.34
CA GLU A 115 5.57 -20.67 -11.33
C GLU A 115 4.16 -20.71 -11.93
N LEU A 116 3.32 -19.74 -11.57
CA LEU A 116 1.95 -19.64 -12.04
C LEU A 116 1.81 -18.96 -13.42
N HIS A 117 2.91 -18.47 -14.00
CA HIS A 117 2.92 -17.72 -15.27
C HIS A 117 1.95 -16.52 -15.27
N ILE A 118 1.87 -15.81 -14.14
CA ILE A 118 1.04 -14.60 -13.99
C ILE A 118 1.89 -13.38 -13.62
N PRO A 119 1.39 -12.14 -13.86
CA PRO A 119 2.04 -10.94 -13.36
C PRO A 119 2.22 -11.00 -11.84
N ARG A 120 3.41 -10.60 -11.35
CA ARG A 120 3.62 -10.48 -9.91
C ARG A 120 2.98 -9.19 -9.37
N PRO A 121 2.42 -9.19 -8.16
CA PRO A 121 1.93 -7.98 -7.51
C PRO A 121 3.06 -7.03 -7.14
N VAL A 122 2.76 -5.74 -7.09
CA VAL A 122 3.62 -4.75 -6.44
C VAL A 122 3.68 -5.05 -4.94
N VAL A 123 4.88 -5.12 -4.38
CA VAL A 123 5.09 -5.29 -2.94
C VAL A 123 5.45 -3.94 -2.35
N LEU A 124 4.68 -3.46 -1.39
CA LEU A 124 4.89 -2.19 -0.70
C LEU A 124 5.28 -2.42 0.76
N ALA A 125 6.13 -1.55 1.30
CA ALA A 125 6.44 -1.52 2.73
C ALA A 125 5.80 -0.30 3.40
N VAL A 126 4.98 -0.54 4.42
CA VAL A 126 4.51 0.52 5.32
C VAL A 126 5.70 0.96 6.17
N THR A 127 6.06 2.25 6.10
CA THR A 127 7.11 2.83 6.96
C THR A 127 6.55 3.02 8.37
N LEU A 128 6.02 4.20 8.67
CA LEU A 128 5.27 4.48 9.88
C LEU A 128 3.79 4.71 9.52
N LEU A 129 2.89 4.32 10.42
CA LEU A 129 1.47 4.62 10.25
C LEU A 129 1.27 6.14 10.34
N THR A 130 0.41 6.68 9.48
CA THR A 130 0.15 8.13 9.43
C THR A 130 -0.41 8.71 10.73
N SER A 131 -0.94 7.85 11.61
CA SER A 131 -1.46 8.18 12.94
C SER A 131 -0.40 8.39 14.03
N LEU A 132 0.81 7.85 13.85
CA LEU A 132 1.92 7.91 14.82
C LEU A 132 2.66 9.24 14.77
N ASN A 133 2.97 9.80 15.93
CA ASN A 133 3.84 10.95 16.13
C ASN A 133 5.15 10.55 16.85
N GLU A 134 6.02 11.53 17.13
CA GLU A 134 7.31 11.30 17.82
C GLU A 134 7.18 10.68 19.21
N LYS A 135 6.14 11.05 19.98
CA LYS A 135 5.88 10.45 21.29
C LYS A 135 5.53 8.98 21.14
N ASP A 136 4.65 8.65 20.19
CA ASP A 136 4.17 7.29 19.97
C ASP A 136 5.32 6.35 19.54
N ILE A 137 6.25 6.81 18.69
CA ILE A 137 7.39 5.99 18.25
C ILE A 137 8.45 5.81 19.35
N ARG A 138 8.63 6.80 20.23
CA ARG A 138 9.51 6.67 21.40
C ARG A 138 8.98 5.64 22.40
N GLU A 139 7.66 5.56 22.61
CA GLU A 139 7.04 4.57 23.49
C GLU A 139 7.33 3.12 23.06
N VAL A 140 7.60 2.89 21.77
CA VAL A 140 7.98 1.57 21.23
C VAL A 140 9.49 1.42 21.01
N GLY A 141 10.31 2.32 21.55
CA GLY A 141 11.78 2.23 21.53
C GLY A 141 12.46 2.75 20.27
N ILE A 142 11.80 3.63 19.50
CA ILE A 142 12.40 4.30 18.34
C ILE A 142 12.82 5.72 18.75
N ASP A 143 14.13 5.94 18.83
CA ASP A 143 14.74 7.21 19.26
C ASP A 143 15.04 8.20 18.12
N TYR A 144 14.56 7.91 16.91
CA TYR A 144 14.65 8.80 15.75
C TYR A 144 13.47 9.78 15.70
N SER A 145 13.63 10.90 15.00
CA SER A 145 12.46 11.68 14.55
C SER A 145 11.63 10.87 13.55
N VAL A 146 10.37 11.27 13.34
CA VAL A 146 9.47 10.60 12.37
C VAL A 146 10.07 10.59 10.97
N ASP A 147 10.64 11.70 10.51
CA ASP A 147 11.20 11.82 9.16
C ASP A 147 12.45 10.95 8.99
N GLU A 148 13.34 10.94 9.99
CA GLU A 148 14.53 10.08 10.00
C GLU A 148 14.16 8.60 9.95
N GLU A 149 13.18 8.18 10.77
CA GLU A 149 12.72 6.80 10.81
C GLU A 149 12.05 6.38 9.50
N VAL A 150 11.18 7.22 8.94
CA VAL A 150 10.55 6.96 7.63
C VAL A 150 11.61 6.79 6.55
N LEU A 151 12.60 7.69 6.49
CA LEU A 151 13.67 7.59 5.51
C LEU A 151 14.53 6.34 5.70
N ARG A 152 14.85 5.99 6.95
CA ARG A 152 15.60 4.78 7.31
C ARG A 152 14.86 3.51 6.85
N LEU A 153 13.57 3.41 7.17
CA LEU A 153 12.72 2.29 6.77
C LEU A 153 12.52 2.21 5.25
N ALA A 154 12.40 3.35 4.56
CA ALA A 154 12.30 3.38 3.11
C ALA A 154 13.61 2.90 2.43
N LYS A 155 14.77 3.34 2.94
CA LYS A 155 16.09 2.85 2.50
C LYS A 155 16.24 1.35 2.74
N LEU A 156 15.81 0.85 3.90
CA LEU A 156 15.82 -0.59 4.22
C LEU A 156 14.94 -1.39 3.25
N SER A 157 13.74 -0.89 2.97
CA SER A 157 12.77 -1.52 2.06
C SER A 157 13.32 -1.62 0.63
N LYS A 158 13.92 -0.54 0.12
CA LYS A 158 14.57 -0.54 -1.20
C LYS A 158 15.72 -1.55 -1.26
N ARG A 159 16.57 -1.62 -0.23
CA ARG A 159 17.65 -2.61 -0.14
C ARG A 159 17.11 -4.05 -0.12
N ALA A 160 15.97 -4.30 0.52
CA ALA A 160 15.31 -5.61 0.54
C ALA A 160 14.64 -5.97 -0.80
N GLY A 161 14.62 -5.06 -1.79
CA GLY A 161 14.04 -5.30 -3.11
C GLY A 161 12.52 -5.14 -3.17
N VAL A 162 11.92 -4.51 -2.16
CA VAL A 162 10.52 -4.06 -2.17
C VAL A 162 10.35 -2.99 -3.26
N ASP A 163 9.18 -2.89 -3.88
CA ASP A 163 8.95 -2.01 -5.02
C ASP A 163 8.74 -0.56 -4.64
N GLY A 164 8.30 -0.32 -3.41
CA GLY A 164 7.96 1.00 -2.92
C GLY A 164 7.52 0.99 -1.46
N VAL A 165 7.02 2.14 -1.01
CA VAL A 165 6.54 2.35 0.35
C VAL A 165 5.15 2.94 0.40
N VAL A 166 4.47 2.71 1.52
CA VAL A 166 3.32 3.50 1.96
C VAL A 166 3.84 4.53 2.96
N ALA A 167 3.64 5.82 2.68
CA ALA A 167 4.14 6.93 3.49
C ALA A 167 3.16 8.12 3.47
N SER A 168 3.25 9.02 4.45
CA SER A 168 2.40 10.21 4.53
C SER A 168 2.69 11.19 3.40
N PRO A 169 1.73 12.05 3.01
CA PRO A 169 1.98 13.12 2.05
C PRO A 169 3.18 14.02 2.38
N ARG A 170 3.51 14.20 3.67
CA ARG A 170 4.63 15.04 4.11
C ARG A 170 6.00 14.46 3.77
N GLU A 171 6.11 13.13 3.72
CA GLU A 171 7.39 12.43 3.53
C GLU A 171 7.71 12.16 2.05
N VAL A 172 6.74 12.35 1.15
CA VAL A 172 6.86 12.03 -0.29
C VAL A 172 8.09 12.69 -0.92
N LYS A 173 8.26 14.01 -0.71
CA LYS A 173 9.37 14.77 -1.29
C LYS A 173 10.73 14.24 -0.83
N MET A 174 10.90 14.05 0.48
CA MET A 174 12.12 13.52 1.07
C MET A 174 12.45 12.12 0.54
N ILE A 175 11.45 11.24 0.44
CA ILE A 175 11.62 9.89 -0.09
C ILE A 175 12.04 9.95 -1.56
N ARG A 176 11.42 10.82 -2.37
CA ARG A 176 11.77 11.01 -3.78
C ARG A 176 13.20 11.47 -3.97
N GLU A 177 13.62 12.49 -3.25
CA GLU A 177 14.98 13.05 -3.33
C GLU A 177 16.05 12.00 -3.00
N ASN A 178 15.76 11.08 -2.08
CA ASN A 178 16.73 10.08 -1.63
C ASN A 178 16.67 8.75 -2.40
N LEU A 179 15.51 8.33 -2.88
CA LEU A 179 15.28 6.99 -3.46
C LEU A 179 14.94 7.01 -4.95
N GLY A 180 14.75 8.19 -5.53
CA GLY A 180 14.54 8.39 -6.96
C GLY A 180 13.14 8.01 -7.46
N GLU A 181 12.95 8.18 -8.75
CA GLU A 181 11.66 8.07 -9.43
C GLU A 181 11.19 6.62 -9.65
N GLY A 182 12.09 5.64 -9.55
CA GLY A 182 11.78 4.23 -9.76
C GLY A 182 11.18 3.51 -8.54
N PHE A 183 11.14 4.15 -7.37
CA PHE A 183 10.69 3.53 -6.13
C PHE A 183 9.27 3.98 -5.79
N ILE A 184 8.29 3.07 -5.76
CA ILE A 184 6.88 3.45 -5.71
C ILE A 184 6.54 4.16 -4.38
N ILE A 185 5.69 5.18 -4.43
CA ILE A 185 5.14 5.83 -3.21
C ILE A 185 3.62 5.84 -3.29
N VAL A 186 2.98 5.10 -2.39
CA VAL A 186 1.52 5.11 -2.21
C VAL A 186 1.19 5.98 -1.00
N THR A 187 0.37 7.01 -1.21
CA THR A 187 0.13 8.04 -0.19
C THR A 187 -1.32 8.00 0.29
N PRO A 188 -1.62 7.47 1.48
CA PRO A 188 -2.94 7.60 2.09
C PRO A 188 -3.18 9.03 2.61
N GLY A 189 -4.40 9.33 3.03
CA GLY A 189 -4.73 10.64 3.64
C GLY A 189 -4.99 11.76 2.64
N ILE A 190 -5.29 11.41 1.40
CA ILE A 190 -5.69 12.39 0.39
C ILE A 190 -7.12 12.86 0.65
N ARG A 191 -7.33 14.19 0.59
CA ARG A 191 -8.63 14.84 0.78
C ARG A 191 -8.87 15.88 -0.31
N PRO A 192 -9.96 15.77 -1.11
CA PRO A 192 -10.31 16.79 -2.08
C PRO A 192 -10.63 18.15 -1.44
N ASN A 193 -11.25 18.13 -0.25
CA ASN A 193 -11.46 19.30 0.58
C ASN A 193 -10.74 19.12 1.92
N PRO A 194 -9.70 19.93 2.22
CA PRO A 194 -8.93 19.83 3.47
C PRO A 194 -9.73 20.21 4.73
N GLU A 195 -10.93 20.78 4.61
CA GLU A 195 -11.79 21.15 5.75
C GLU A 195 -12.49 19.95 6.41
N ILE A 196 -12.48 18.77 5.78
CA ILE A 196 -13.06 17.54 6.34
C ILE A 196 -11.99 16.82 7.19
N ILE A 197 -12.06 17.01 8.52
CA ILE A 197 -11.16 16.41 9.51
C ILE A 197 -11.72 15.06 9.98
N ASP A 198 -10.89 14.02 9.97
CA ASP A 198 -11.14 12.67 10.51
C ASP A 198 -9.88 12.16 11.25
N ASP A 199 -9.75 10.88 11.54
CA ASP A 199 -8.59 10.23 12.20
C ASP A 199 -7.21 10.49 11.57
N GLN A 200 -7.19 11.00 10.33
CA GLN A 200 -5.99 11.30 9.55
C GLN A 200 -5.37 12.67 9.91
N LYS A 201 -4.24 12.65 10.61
CA LYS A 201 -3.50 13.86 11.06
C LYS A 201 -2.67 14.56 9.97
N ARG A 202 -2.36 13.88 8.86
CA ARG A 202 -1.44 14.36 7.80
C ARG A 202 -2.11 14.26 6.43
N ILE A 203 -2.85 15.29 6.04
CA ILE A 203 -3.63 15.34 4.80
C ILE A 203 -2.99 16.19 3.70
N MET A 204 -3.36 15.92 2.44
CA MET A 204 -2.95 16.69 1.26
C MET A 204 -4.02 16.58 0.16
N THR A 205 -4.12 17.57 -0.73
CA THR A 205 -5.04 17.47 -1.88
C THR A 205 -4.51 16.51 -2.94
N PRO A 206 -5.37 15.92 -3.80
CA PRO A 206 -4.91 15.05 -4.89
C PRO A 206 -3.89 15.72 -5.82
N LYS A 207 -4.10 17.01 -6.15
CA LYS A 207 -3.20 17.77 -7.02
C LYS A 207 -1.81 17.91 -6.40
N GLU A 208 -1.74 18.29 -5.13
CA GLU A 208 -0.47 18.44 -4.41
C GLU A 208 0.26 17.10 -4.26
N ALA A 209 -0.46 16.01 -3.98
CA ALA A 209 0.14 14.68 -3.85
C ALA A 209 0.82 14.24 -5.15
N ILE A 210 0.20 14.50 -6.30
CA ILE A 210 0.80 14.21 -7.60
C ILE A 210 2.04 15.08 -7.84
N LEU A 211 1.95 16.39 -7.56
CA LEU A 211 3.04 17.34 -7.80
C LEU A 211 4.25 17.09 -6.89
N THR A 212 4.04 16.59 -5.68
CA THR A 212 5.10 16.23 -4.73
C THR A 212 5.76 14.89 -5.05
N GLY A 213 5.19 14.12 -5.98
CA GLY A 213 5.76 12.87 -6.49
C GLY A 213 5.11 11.60 -5.97
N SER A 214 3.90 11.66 -5.41
CA SER A 214 3.14 10.43 -5.09
C SER A 214 2.81 9.69 -6.38
N ASP A 215 2.91 8.37 -6.36
CA ASP A 215 2.49 7.54 -7.49
C ASP A 215 0.98 7.25 -7.44
N PHE A 216 0.51 6.86 -6.25
CA PHE A 216 -0.86 6.47 -5.94
C PHE A 216 -1.39 7.21 -4.70
#